data_AF-A0A8S1D7G2-F1
#
_entry.id   AF-A0A8S1D7G2-F1
#
_cell.length_a   1.000
_cell.length_b   1.000
_cell.length_c   1.000
_cell.angle_alpha   90.00
_cell.angle_beta   90.00
_cell.angle_gamma   90.00
#
_symmetry.space_group_name_H-M   'P 1'
#
loop_
_entity.id
_entity.type
_entity.pdbx_description
1 polymer ?
#
loop_
_entity_poly.entity_id
_entity_poly.type
_entity_poly.pdbx_seq_one_letter_code
_entity_poly.pdbx_strand_id
1 'polypeptide(L)'
;FLFETGEKTILYTGDFRFNPSDYPKISYLHTNGEPRELDAMYLDTTFWTQANQHFPSRHESLNLIITEIDKFRKRTADRGHVHIDKTAKIGSEFLIMELAKRYRKKVHVSSDCFNLYDGIQELTSCITRESGETFLHMCQSYGPRIGRRRLPCVQDYIQVLYIRPSAQWYSFGGEFFPVREHKGINLVQISHSMHSSRAELIAFVKYFKPKKVVPCVVPVNATMEQVQDEIDALL
;
A
#
# COMPACT_ATOMS: atom_id res chain seq x y z
N PHE A 1 -11.61 -10.36 -10.16
CA PHE A 1 -12.82 -11.05 -10.64
C PHE A 1 -12.44 -12.15 -11.62
N LEU A 2 -12.98 -13.34 -11.44
CA LEU A 2 -12.85 -14.46 -12.37
C LEU A 2 -14.19 -14.61 -13.10
N PHE A 3 -14.16 -14.61 -14.43
CA PHE A 3 -15.33 -14.75 -15.28
C PHE A 3 -15.25 -16.05 -16.05
N GLU A 4 -16.31 -16.84 -15.98
CA GLU A 4 -16.40 -18.15 -16.62
C GLU A 4 -17.62 -18.17 -17.52
N THR A 5 -17.39 -18.53 -18.77
CA THR A 5 -18.41 -18.79 -19.78
C THR A 5 -18.22 -20.21 -20.30
N GLY A 6 -19.15 -20.72 -21.11
CA GLY A 6 -18.97 -22.04 -21.74
C GLY A 6 -17.73 -22.15 -22.63
N GLU A 7 -17.14 -21.02 -23.05
CA GLU A 7 -16.03 -20.97 -24.01
C GLU A 7 -14.74 -20.37 -23.45
N LYS A 8 -14.82 -19.55 -22.40
CA LYS A 8 -13.70 -18.74 -21.91
C LYS A 8 -13.65 -18.61 -20.39
N THR A 9 -12.44 -18.66 -19.87
CA THR A 9 -12.07 -18.32 -18.48
C THR A 9 -11.19 -17.09 -18.48
N ILE A 10 -11.68 -15.99 -17.89
CA ILE A 10 -11.00 -14.68 -17.91
C ILE A 10 -10.76 -14.19 -16.48
N LEU A 11 -9.53 -13.81 -16.18
CA LEU A 11 -9.16 -13.17 -14.92
C LEU A 11 -9.02 -11.65 -15.12
N TYR A 12 -9.83 -10.85 -14.45
CA TYR A 12 -9.61 -9.41 -14.29
C TYR A 12 -9.08 -9.14 -12.89
N THR A 13 -7.85 -8.66 -12.80
CA THR A 13 -7.16 -8.49 -11.51
C THR A 13 -7.69 -7.29 -10.72
N GLY A 14 -8.09 -6.20 -11.41
CA GLY A 14 -8.21 -4.89 -10.76
C GLY A 14 -6.88 -4.47 -10.13
N ASP A 15 -6.89 -3.48 -9.25
CA ASP A 15 -5.68 -3.13 -8.49
C ASP A 15 -5.35 -4.24 -7.48
N PHE A 16 -4.13 -4.77 -7.50
CA PHE A 16 -3.77 -5.85 -6.61
C PHE A 16 -2.30 -5.91 -6.23
N ARG A 17 -2.04 -6.53 -5.07
CA ARG A 17 -0.72 -6.99 -4.67
C ARG A 17 -0.80 -8.27 -3.86
N PHE A 18 -0.38 -9.39 -4.44
CA PHE A 18 -0.25 -10.67 -3.76
C PHE A 18 1.22 -11.05 -3.59
N ASN A 19 1.55 -11.69 -2.47
CA ASN A 19 2.85 -12.30 -2.32
C ASN A 19 2.91 -13.58 -3.18
N PRO A 20 4.00 -13.85 -3.91
CA PRO A 20 4.17 -15.11 -4.65
C PRO A 20 3.90 -16.39 -3.83
N SER A 21 4.23 -16.39 -2.55
CA SER A 21 3.96 -17.52 -1.65
C SER A 21 2.47 -17.74 -1.33
N ASP A 22 1.60 -16.77 -1.66
CA ASP A 22 0.16 -16.87 -1.48
C ASP A 22 -0.58 -17.31 -2.76
N TYR A 23 0.09 -17.38 -3.91
CA TYR A 23 -0.57 -17.76 -5.18
C TYR A 23 -1.29 -19.12 -5.09
N PRO A 24 -0.69 -20.19 -4.53
CA PRO A 24 -1.36 -21.49 -4.40
C PRO A 24 -2.58 -21.46 -3.47
N LYS A 25 -2.70 -20.44 -2.62
CA LYS A 25 -3.82 -20.29 -1.67
C LYS A 25 -5.06 -19.67 -2.31
N ILE A 26 -4.95 -19.16 -3.54
CA ILE A 26 -6.06 -18.58 -4.29
C ILE A 26 -6.88 -19.73 -4.90
N SER A 27 -7.61 -20.45 -4.05
CA SER A 27 -8.26 -21.73 -4.39
C SER A 27 -9.13 -21.69 -5.65
N TYR A 28 -9.87 -20.60 -5.88
CA TYR A 28 -10.72 -20.42 -7.06
C TYR A 28 -9.96 -20.32 -8.39
N LEU A 29 -8.66 -20.04 -8.35
CA LEU A 29 -7.77 -20.05 -9.52
C LEU A 29 -7.04 -21.39 -9.70
N HIS A 30 -7.41 -22.42 -8.93
CA HIS A 30 -6.82 -23.74 -9.02
C HIS A 30 -7.87 -24.82 -9.28
N THR A 31 -7.46 -25.92 -9.91
CA THR A 31 -8.24 -27.15 -10.05
C THR A 31 -7.30 -28.31 -9.83
N ASN A 32 -7.64 -29.20 -8.89
CA ASN A 32 -6.79 -30.33 -8.47
C ASN A 32 -5.36 -29.91 -8.04
N GLY A 33 -5.22 -28.73 -7.43
CA GLY A 33 -3.93 -28.20 -6.97
C GLY A 33 -3.10 -27.48 -8.03
N GLU A 34 -3.51 -27.52 -9.29
CA GLU A 34 -2.83 -26.84 -10.39
C GLU A 34 -3.55 -25.53 -10.78
N PRO A 35 -2.83 -24.49 -11.25
CA PRO A 35 -3.45 -23.30 -11.79
C PRO A 35 -4.44 -23.63 -12.92
N ARG A 36 -5.60 -22.99 -12.89
CA ARG A 36 -6.59 -23.13 -13.96
C ARG A 36 -6.07 -22.52 -15.25
N GLU A 37 -6.43 -23.11 -16.38
CA GLU A 37 -6.18 -22.49 -17.67
C GLU A 37 -6.99 -21.19 -17.81
N LEU A 38 -6.30 -20.10 -18.12
CA LEU A 38 -6.90 -18.79 -18.34
C LEU A 38 -6.76 -18.41 -19.81
N ASP A 39 -7.86 -18.09 -20.47
CA ASP A 39 -7.84 -17.63 -21.87
C ASP A 39 -7.37 -16.18 -21.98
N ALA A 40 -7.67 -15.36 -20.97
CA ALA A 40 -7.15 -14.00 -20.88
C ALA A 40 -6.98 -13.56 -19.42
N MET A 41 -5.93 -12.77 -19.19
CA MET A 41 -5.69 -12.07 -17.94
C MET A 41 -5.61 -10.56 -18.20
N TYR A 42 -6.52 -9.80 -17.62
CA TYR A 42 -6.50 -8.34 -17.59
C TYR A 42 -5.75 -7.91 -16.32
N LEU A 43 -4.52 -7.43 -16.53
CA LEU A 43 -3.51 -7.27 -15.48
C LEU A 43 -3.33 -5.82 -15.08
N ASP A 44 -3.34 -5.53 -13.78
CA ASP A 44 -2.84 -4.26 -13.24
C ASP A 44 -1.34 -4.15 -13.51
N THR A 45 -1.01 -3.17 -14.35
CA THR A 45 0.35 -2.88 -14.82
C THR A 45 0.87 -1.56 -14.25
N THR A 46 0.30 -1.04 -13.16
CA THR A 46 0.65 0.25 -12.55
C THR A 46 2.17 0.45 -12.38
N PHE A 47 2.88 -0.60 -11.95
CA PHE A 47 4.34 -0.57 -11.74
C PHE A 47 5.11 -1.52 -12.66
N TRP A 48 4.60 -1.79 -13.86
CA TRP A 48 5.33 -2.53 -14.91
C TRP A 48 6.44 -1.66 -15.52
N THR A 49 7.48 -1.34 -14.74
CA THR A 49 8.65 -0.60 -15.23
C THR A 49 9.94 -1.10 -14.61
N GLN A 50 11.07 -0.87 -15.29
CA GLN A 50 12.36 -1.36 -14.82
C GLN A 50 12.78 -0.76 -13.47
N ALA A 51 12.37 0.48 -13.18
CA ALA A 51 12.64 1.16 -11.90
C ALA A 51 11.91 0.52 -10.70
N ASN A 52 10.85 -0.23 -10.95
CA ASN A 52 9.97 -0.80 -9.93
C ASN A 52 10.13 -2.33 -9.82
N GLN A 53 11.36 -2.87 -9.98
CA GLN A 53 11.59 -4.32 -9.90
C GLN A 53 11.06 -4.92 -8.60
N HIS A 54 11.46 -4.33 -7.47
CA HIS A 54 11.19 -4.88 -6.16
C HIS A 54 10.64 -3.79 -5.24
N PHE A 55 9.63 -4.16 -4.47
CA PHE A 55 9.17 -3.37 -3.34
C PHE A 55 9.35 -4.19 -2.06
N PRO A 56 9.56 -3.54 -0.92
CA PRO A 56 9.45 -4.21 0.37
C PRO A 56 8.06 -4.81 0.50
N SER A 57 7.98 -5.96 1.16
CA SER A 57 6.72 -6.54 1.57
C SER A 57 5.97 -5.60 2.52
N ARG A 58 4.66 -5.80 2.67
CA ARG A 58 3.83 -4.99 3.58
C ARG A 58 4.39 -5.01 5.01
N HIS A 59 4.91 -6.14 5.46
CA HIS A 59 5.51 -6.30 6.79
C HIS A 59 6.87 -5.61 6.92
N GLU A 60 7.73 -5.66 5.89
CA GLU A 60 8.99 -4.91 5.90
C GLU A 60 8.73 -3.40 5.94
N SER A 61 7.79 -2.90 5.13
CA SER A 61 7.34 -1.50 5.19
C SER A 61 6.84 -1.12 6.59
N LEU A 62 5.99 -1.97 7.19
CA LEU A 62 5.46 -1.77 8.54
C LEU A 62 6.59 -1.70 9.58
N ASN A 63 7.58 -2.59 9.51
CA ASN A 63 8.70 -2.60 10.43
C ASN A 63 9.54 -1.32 10.34
N LEU A 64 9.73 -0.78 9.12
CA LEU A 64 10.36 0.52 8.93
C LEU A 64 9.52 1.65 9.56
N ILE A 65 8.20 1.64 9.38
CA ILE A 65 7.30 2.61 10.01
C ILE A 65 7.42 2.56 11.53
N ILE A 66 7.32 1.37 12.13
CA ILE A 66 7.43 1.15 13.59
C ILE A 66 8.79 1.64 14.10
N THR A 67 9.87 1.35 13.38
CA THR A 67 11.22 1.78 13.74
C THR A 67 11.31 3.31 13.85
N GLU A 68 10.75 4.03 12.88
CA GLU A 68 10.78 5.50 12.87
C GLU A 68 9.85 6.11 13.92
N ILE A 69 8.69 5.49 14.18
CA ILE A 69 7.82 5.87 15.30
C ILE A 69 8.56 5.70 16.62
N ASP A 70 9.18 4.54 16.87
CA ASP A 70 9.83 4.21 18.14
C ASP A 70 11.03 5.15 18.40
N LYS A 71 11.85 5.42 17.37
CA LYS A 71 12.93 6.41 17.42
C LYS A 71 12.41 7.81 17.79
N PHE A 72 11.33 8.24 17.17
CA PHE A 72 10.73 9.55 17.42
C PHE A 72 10.11 9.67 18.81
N ARG A 73 9.39 8.65 19.26
CA ARG A 73 8.79 8.58 20.59
C ARG A 73 9.85 8.64 21.68
N LYS A 74 10.96 7.90 21.52
CA LYS A 74 12.13 7.98 22.40
C LYS A 74 12.71 9.39 22.45
N ARG A 75 12.93 10.03 21.30
CA ARG A 75 13.48 11.41 21.21
C ARG A 75 12.57 12.45 21.85
N THR A 76 11.26 12.22 21.86
CA THR A 76 10.26 13.17 22.37
C THR A 76 9.75 12.83 23.78
N ALA A 77 10.38 11.87 24.47
CA ALA A 77 9.95 11.37 25.77
C ALA A 77 8.45 11.07 25.82
N ASP A 78 7.95 10.41 24.77
CA ASP A 78 6.55 9.99 24.62
C ASP A 78 5.50 11.14 24.52
N ARG A 79 5.96 12.39 24.34
CA ARG A 79 5.09 13.56 24.15
C ARG A 79 4.80 13.88 22.68
N GLY A 80 5.56 13.31 21.75
CA GLY A 80 5.40 13.54 20.31
C GLY A 80 4.26 12.72 19.70
N HIS A 81 3.59 13.29 18.70
CA HIS A 81 2.54 12.62 17.93
C HIS A 81 3.04 12.21 16.54
N VAL A 82 2.43 11.17 15.98
CA VAL A 82 2.73 10.65 14.65
C VAL A 82 1.51 10.84 13.76
N HIS A 83 1.71 11.46 12.61
CA HIS A 83 0.71 11.55 11.56
C HIS A 83 1.14 10.67 10.39
N ILE A 84 0.33 9.65 10.08
CA ILE A 84 0.49 8.83 8.89
C ILE A 84 -0.31 9.50 7.76
N ASP A 85 0.43 10.11 6.85
CA ASP A 85 -0.08 10.83 5.69
C ASP A 85 -0.45 9.85 4.58
N LYS A 86 -1.69 9.35 4.64
CA LYS A 86 -2.25 8.42 3.64
C LYS A 86 -2.74 9.16 2.40
N THR A 87 -2.50 8.58 1.24
CA THR A 87 -2.88 9.13 -0.08
C THR A 87 -4.32 8.80 -0.49
N ALA A 88 -4.95 7.80 0.15
CA ALA A 88 -6.28 7.33 -0.18
C ALA A 88 -7.19 7.18 1.06
N LYS A 89 -8.51 7.20 0.84
CA LYS A 89 -9.49 6.93 1.91
C LYS A 89 -9.49 5.46 2.32
N ILE A 90 -9.26 4.53 1.40
CA ILE A 90 -9.23 3.07 1.62
C ILE A 90 -7.82 2.56 1.25
N GLY A 91 -7.39 1.44 1.83
CA GLY A 91 -6.10 0.79 1.54
C GLY A 91 -5.06 0.92 2.66
N SER A 92 -5.39 1.56 3.79
CA SER A 92 -4.52 1.70 4.96
C SER A 92 -4.95 0.81 6.14
N GLU A 93 -5.93 -0.06 5.94
CA GLU A 93 -6.56 -0.91 6.96
C GLU A 93 -5.51 -1.81 7.64
N PHE A 94 -4.63 -2.41 6.84
CA PHE A 94 -3.50 -3.20 7.35
C PHE A 94 -2.62 -2.40 8.32
N LEU A 95 -2.25 -1.16 7.94
CA LEU A 95 -1.44 -0.30 8.81
C LEU A 95 -2.21 0.10 10.08
N ILE A 96 -3.50 0.40 9.97
CA ILE A 96 -4.36 0.75 11.11
C ILE A 96 -4.36 -0.40 12.13
N MET A 97 -4.65 -1.63 11.68
CA MET A 97 -4.74 -2.80 12.55
C MET A 97 -3.40 -3.11 13.22
N GLU A 98 -2.32 -3.15 12.45
CA GLU A 98 -1.00 -3.53 12.96
C GLU A 98 -0.43 -2.47 13.91
N LEU A 99 -0.58 -1.17 13.61
CA LEU A 99 -0.16 -0.11 14.51
C LEU A 99 -1.01 -0.09 15.80
N ALA A 100 -2.33 -0.28 15.68
CA ALA A 100 -3.21 -0.31 16.85
C ALA A 100 -2.85 -1.46 17.79
N LYS A 101 -2.58 -2.64 17.22
CA LYS A 101 -2.11 -3.82 17.94
C LYS A 101 -0.74 -3.59 18.59
N ARG A 102 0.23 -3.06 17.84
CA ARG A 102 1.61 -2.83 18.29
C ARG A 102 1.71 -1.87 19.47
N TYR A 103 0.92 -0.81 19.45
CA TYR A 103 0.97 0.27 20.45
C TYR A 103 -0.15 0.19 21.49
N ARG A 104 -1.10 -0.75 21.34
CA ARG A 104 -2.30 -0.88 22.19
C ARG A 104 -3.05 0.46 22.30
N LYS A 105 -3.15 1.16 21.18
CA LYS A 105 -3.79 2.47 21.05
C LYS A 105 -4.59 2.50 19.75
N LYS A 106 -5.79 3.08 19.80
CA LYS A 106 -6.58 3.30 18.59
C LYS A 106 -5.87 4.31 17.68
N VAL A 107 -6.13 4.26 16.39
CA VAL A 107 -5.67 5.26 15.41
C VAL A 107 -6.77 6.29 15.23
N HIS A 108 -6.43 7.56 15.43
CA HIS A 108 -7.37 8.66 15.23
C HIS A 108 -7.58 8.91 13.73
N VAL A 109 -8.82 8.83 13.27
CA VAL A 109 -9.22 9.04 11.87
C VAL A 109 -10.26 10.18 11.76
N SER A 110 -10.43 10.76 10.58
CA SER A 110 -11.50 11.75 10.38
C SER A 110 -12.88 11.10 10.48
N SER A 111 -13.92 11.87 10.78
CA SER A 111 -15.31 11.38 10.84
C SER A 111 -15.73 10.62 9.59
N ASP A 112 -15.37 11.12 8.40
CA ASP A 112 -15.60 10.44 7.12
C ASP A 112 -14.94 9.07 7.06
N CYS A 113 -13.67 8.97 7.44
CA CYS A 113 -12.95 7.70 7.44
C CYS A 113 -13.51 6.76 8.51
N PHE A 114 -13.90 7.29 9.67
CA PHE A 114 -14.54 6.48 10.70
C PHE A 114 -15.81 5.85 10.17
N ASN A 115 -16.71 6.63 9.56
CA ASN A 115 -17.98 6.11 9.04
C ASN A 115 -17.76 5.04 7.96
N LEU A 116 -16.68 5.12 7.19
CA LEU A 116 -16.30 4.09 6.21
C LEU A 116 -15.77 2.82 6.89
N TYR A 117 -14.97 2.94 7.94
CA TYR A 117 -14.30 1.82 8.58
C TYR A 117 -15.14 1.14 9.68
N ASP A 118 -16.07 1.84 10.31
CA ASP A 118 -16.86 1.34 11.45
C ASP A 118 -17.76 0.16 11.09
N GLY A 119 -18.12 0.04 9.80
CA GLY A 119 -18.83 -1.13 9.28
C GLY A 119 -17.96 -2.39 9.12
N ILE A 120 -16.65 -2.30 9.36
CA ILE A 120 -15.70 -3.41 9.26
C ILE A 120 -15.30 -3.80 10.69
N GLN A 121 -15.83 -4.92 11.17
CA GLN A 121 -15.72 -5.37 12.57
C GLN A 121 -14.27 -5.40 13.08
N GLU A 122 -13.33 -5.82 12.24
CA GLU A 122 -11.91 -5.89 12.56
C GLU A 122 -11.29 -4.50 12.81
N LEU A 123 -11.79 -3.47 12.15
CA LEU A 123 -11.28 -2.09 12.26
C LEU A 123 -11.94 -1.29 13.37
N THR A 124 -13.19 -1.58 13.73
CA THR A 124 -13.94 -0.83 14.76
C THR A 124 -13.17 -0.72 16.08
N SER A 125 -12.47 -1.79 16.47
CA SER A 125 -11.65 -1.80 17.69
C SER A 125 -10.31 -1.04 17.57
N CYS A 126 -9.86 -0.76 16.34
CA CYS A 126 -8.58 -0.15 16.02
C CYS A 126 -8.64 1.37 15.78
N ILE A 127 -9.84 1.96 15.64
CA ILE A 127 -10.01 3.37 15.25
C ILE A 127 -10.76 4.20 16.30
N THR A 128 -10.52 5.51 16.33
CA THR A 128 -11.23 6.47 17.18
C THR A 128 -11.48 7.80 16.45
N ARG A 129 -12.54 8.52 16.84
CA ARG A 129 -12.75 9.94 16.49
C ARG A 129 -12.10 10.89 17.49
N GLU A 130 -11.73 10.38 18.66
CA GLU A 130 -11.18 11.18 19.76
C GLU A 130 -9.66 11.30 19.63
N SER A 131 -9.17 12.47 19.22
CA SER A 131 -7.74 12.72 19.03
C SER A 131 -6.92 12.66 20.32
N GLY A 132 -7.53 12.93 21.47
CA GLY A 132 -6.87 12.94 22.78
C GLY A 132 -6.52 11.55 23.33
N GLU A 133 -7.09 10.48 22.79
CA GLU A 133 -6.87 9.12 23.30
C GLU A 133 -5.58 8.46 22.78
N THR A 134 -4.94 9.09 21.78
CA THR A 134 -3.86 8.47 21.01
C THR A 134 -2.82 9.48 20.53
N PHE A 135 -1.64 8.98 20.21
CA PHE A 135 -0.58 9.72 19.51
C PHE A 135 -0.51 9.37 18.02
N LEU A 136 -1.31 8.40 17.55
CA LEU A 136 -1.34 7.92 16.17
C LEU A 136 -2.50 8.56 15.43
N HIS A 137 -2.21 9.33 14.38
CA HIS A 137 -3.21 10.05 13.61
C HIS A 137 -3.14 9.69 12.13
N MET A 138 -4.28 9.30 11.56
CA MET A 138 -4.54 9.13 10.12
C MET A 138 -5.70 10.01 9.66
N CYS A 139 -6.02 11.06 10.42
CA CYS A 139 -7.01 12.04 10.03
C CYS A 139 -6.54 12.79 8.78
N GLN A 140 -7.44 12.91 7.81
CA GLN A 140 -7.14 13.42 6.48
C GLN A 140 -6.54 14.82 6.53
N SER A 141 -5.31 14.98 6.03
CA SER A 141 -4.65 16.27 5.91
C SER A 141 -4.80 16.76 4.47
N TYR A 142 -5.78 17.62 4.23
CA TYR A 142 -5.82 18.34 2.96
C TYR A 142 -4.60 19.30 2.91
N GLY A 143 -3.60 19.01 2.07
CA GLY A 143 -2.62 20.00 1.60
C GLY A 143 -1.49 20.40 2.56
N PRO A 144 -0.87 21.59 2.38
CA PRO A 144 0.52 21.96 2.71
C PRO A 144 0.78 22.15 4.22
N ARG A 145 0.54 21.10 5.01
CA ARG A 145 0.63 21.10 6.48
C ARG A 145 1.78 20.27 7.02
N ILE A 146 2.40 19.42 6.20
CA ILE A 146 3.62 18.70 6.58
C ILE A 146 4.69 19.73 6.94
N GLY A 147 5.41 19.48 8.03
CA GLY A 147 6.40 20.41 8.59
C GLY A 147 5.86 21.35 9.66
N ARG A 148 4.55 21.38 9.92
CA ARG A 148 3.99 22.14 11.04
C ARG A 148 4.13 21.38 12.35
N ARG A 149 4.49 22.09 13.42
CA ARG A 149 4.49 21.60 14.82
C ARG A 149 3.10 21.61 15.45
N ARG A 150 2.09 21.17 14.69
CA ARG A 150 0.69 21.09 15.11
C ARG A 150 -0.11 20.26 14.12
N LEU A 151 -1.02 19.43 14.63
CA LEU A 151 -2.06 18.78 13.84
C LEU A 151 -3.39 19.53 14.02
N PRO A 152 -4.25 19.66 12.99
CA PRO A 152 -5.55 20.34 13.16
C PRO A 152 -6.45 19.71 14.23
N CYS A 153 -6.31 18.40 14.44
CA CYS A 153 -7.06 17.63 15.44
C CYS A 153 -6.47 17.72 16.86
N VAL A 154 -5.31 18.35 17.04
CA VAL A 154 -4.68 18.54 18.34
C VAL A 154 -4.55 20.04 18.60
N GLN A 155 -5.10 20.51 19.72
CA GLN A 155 -5.17 21.94 20.01
C GLN A 155 -3.79 22.54 20.34
N ASP A 156 -2.91 21.73 20.94
CA ASP A 156 -1.60 22.17 21.42
C ASP A 156 -0.51 22.19 20.34
N TYR A 157 0.52 23.03 20.58
CA TYR A 157 1.77 22.94 19.86
C TYR A 157 2.51 21.68 20.30
N ILE A 158 2.69 20.77 19.35
CA ILE A 158 3.24 19.44 19.60
C ILE A 158 4.36 19.14 18.61
N GLN A 159 5.30 18.29 19.03
CA GLN A 159 6.24 17.70 18.08
C GLN A 159 5.48 16.65 17.28
N VAL A 160 5.55 16.76 15.95
CA VAL A 160 4.89 15.83 15.03
C VAL A 160 5.93 15.19 14.13
N LEU A 161 5.87 13.86 14.03
CA LEU A 161 6.50 13.10 12.96
C LEU A 161 5.45 12.82 11.89
N TYR A 162 5.73 13.23 10.66
CA TYR A 162 4.93 12.86 9.50
C TYR A 162 5.55 11.62 8.87
N ILE A 163 4.76 10.57 8.66
CA ILE A 163 5.18 9.39 7.90
C ILE A 163 4.30 9.32 6.67
N ARG A 164 4.90 9.23 5.48
CA ARG A 164 4.18 9.04 4.23
C ARG A 164 4.53 7.67 3.63
N PRO A 165 3.67 6.65 3.83
CA PRO A 165 3.80 5.37 3.14
C PRO A 165 3.44 5.56 1.66
N SER A 166 4.39 5.36 0.74
CA SER A 166 4.12 5.49 -0.70
C SER A 166 5.18 4.79 -1.54
N ALA A 167 4.74 4.22 -2.66
CA ALA A 167 5.60 3.69 -3.72
C ALA A 167 5.77 4.63 -4.93
N GLN A 168 5.04 5.74 -5.00
CA GLN A 168 4.97 6.54 -6.23
C GLN A 168 6.26 7.28 -6.56
N TRP A 169 7.01 7.73 -5.55
CA TRP A 169 8.25 8.50 -5.75
C TRP A 169 9.40 7.66 -6.35
N TYR A 170 9.28 6.33 -6.38
CA TYR A 170 10.23 5.43 -7.06
C TYR A 170 10.07 5.44 -8.58
N SER A 171 8.88 5.79 -9.08
CA SER A 171 8.58 5.72 -10.52
C SER A 171 9.21 6.85 -11.34
N PHE A 172 9.93 7.79 -10.72
CA PHE A 172 10.52 8.95 -11.38
C PHE A 172 12.03 8.83 -11.68
N GLY A 173 12.62 7.65 -11.49
CA GLY A 173 14.03 7.40 -11.79
C GLY A 173 14.97 7.92 -10.70
N GLY A 174 15.66 7.00 -10.02
CA GLY A 174 16.62 7.29 -8.96
C GLY A 174 17.01 6.02 -8.21
N GLU A 175 18.03 6.10 -7.35
CA GLU A 175 18.40 4.98 -6.47
C GLU A 175 17.24 4.64 -5.51
N PHE A 176 16.99 3.34 -5.36
CA PHE A 176 15.95 2.85 -4.47
C PHE A 176 16.39 3.00 -3.01
N PHE A 177 15.64 3.80 -2.25
CA PHE A 177 15.76 3.88 -0.80
C PHE A 177 14.42 3.58 -0.14
N PRO A 178 14.33 2.53 0.71
CA PRO A 178 13.07 2.17 1.35
C PRO A 178 12.61 3.20 2.39
N VAL A 179 13.53 4.07 2.84
CA VAL A 179 13.27 5.17 3.77
C VAL A 179 13.96 6.44 3.25
N ARG A 180 13.24 7.56 3.23
CA ARG A 180 13.79 8.89 2.92
C ARG A 180 13.34 9.90 3.98
N GLU A 181 14.31 10.47 4.69
CA GLU A 181 14.06 11.47 5.74
C GLU A 181 14.18 12.90 5.20
N HIS A 182 13.26 13.76 5.62
CA HIS A 182 13.24 15.20 5.35
C HIS A 182 13.25 15.96 6.68
N LYS A 183 14.45 16.08 7.26
CA LYS A 183 14.65 16.60 8.63
C LYS A 183 14.07 18.00 8.84
N GLY A 184 14.09 18.87 7.83
CA GLY A 184 13.56 20.24 7.93
C GLY A 184 12.06 20.32 8.20
N ILE A 185 11.31 19.27 7.87
CA ILE A 185 9.84 19.22 8.02
C ILE A 185 9.37 17.99 8.82
N ASN A 186 10.27 17.29 9.52
CA ASN A 186 9.99 16.05 10.25
C ASN A 186 9.14 15.04 9.44
N LEU A 187 9.44 14.91 8.15
CA LEU A 187 8.77 13.95 7.26
C LEU A 187 9.69 12.76 7.01
N VAL A 188 9.14 11.56 7.10
CA VAL A 188 9.78 10.33 6.64
C VAL A 188 8.88 9.71 5.58
N GLN A 189 9.42 9.51 4.39
CA GLN A 189 8.77 8.73 3.34
C GLN A 189 9.24 7.29 3.43
N ILE A 190 8.31 6.35 3.43
CA ILE A 190 8.61 4.92 3.55
C ILE A 190 7.99 4.18 2.38
N SER A 191 8.75 3.29 1.76
CA SER A 191 8.26 2.44 0.68
C SER A 191 7.11 1.60 1.17
N HIS A 192 5.93 1.81 0.59
CA HIS A 192 4.75 0.99 0.86
C HIS A 192 3.87 1.01 -0.39
N SER A 193 3.69 -0.17 -1.00
CA SER A 193 2.89 -0.32 -2.21
C SER A 193 1.67 -1.20 -1.98
N MET A 194 0.54 -0.74 -2.50
CA MET A 194 -0.71 -1.49 -2.62
C MET A 194 -0.83 -2.25 -3.96
N HIS A 195 0.09 -1.98 -4.90
CA HIS A 195 0.16 -2.65 -6.19
C HIS A 195 1.45 -3.45 -6.30
N SER A 196 1.39 -4.54 -7.08
CA SER A 196 2.52 -5.43 -7.31
C SER A 196 3.73 -4.71 -7.94
N SER A 197 4.94 -5.07 -7.51
CA SER A 197 6.17 -4.68 -8.20
C SER A 197 6.29 -5.39 -9.55
N ARG A 198 7.19 -4.94 -10.44
CA ARG A 198 7.40 -5.61 -11.73
C ARG A 198 7.78 -7.09 -11.57
N ALA A 199 8.65 -7.42 -10.61
CA ALA A 199 9.00 -8.82 -10.34
C ALA A 199 7.80 -9.64 -9.81
N GLU A 200 6.96 -9.06 -8.95
CA GLU A 200 5.74 -9.70 -8.44
C GLU A 200 4.75 -9.97 -9.60
N LEU A 201 4.57 -9.00 -10.51
CA LEU A 201 3.73 -9.14 -11.71
C LEU A 201 4.22 -10.22 -12.67
N ILE A 202 5.54 -10.23 -12.98
CA ILE A 202 6.14 -11.27 -13.82
C ILE A 202 5.95 -12.64 -13.18
N ALA A 203 6.17 -12.77 -11.86
CA ALA A 203 5.95 -14.02 -11.15
C ALA A 203 4.48 -14.46 -11.22
N PHE A 204 3.53 -13.52 -11.13
CA PHE A 204 2.10 -13.81 -11.24
C PHE A 204 1.73 -14.36 -12.62
N VAL A 205 2.17 -13.70 -13.69
CA VAL A 205 1.95 -14.17 -15.08
C VAL A 205 2.57 -15.54 -15.31
N LYS A 206 3.83 -15.75 -14.88
CA LYS A 206 4.53 -17.04 -15.03
C LYS A 206 3.90 -18.18 -14.24
N TYR A 207 3.28 -17.89 -13.11
CA TYR A 207 2.61 -18.88 -12.28
C TYR A 207 1.30 -19.34 -12.92
N PHE A 208 0.44 -18.41 -13.34
CA PHE A 208 -0.88 -18.72 -13.89
C PHE A 208 -0.90 -19.02 -15.40
N LYS A 209 0.17 -18.67 -16.14
CA LYS A 209 0.37 -18.98 -17.57
C LYS A 209 -0.88 -18.76 -18.45
N PRO A 210 -1.50 -17.57 -18.42
CA PRO A 210 -2.65 -17.28 -19.26
C PRO A 210 -2.27 -17.30 -20.75
N LYS A 211 -3.19 -17.70 -21.63
CA LYS A 211 -2.97 -17.69 -23.09
C LYS A 211 -2.75 -16.29 -23.66
N LYS A 212 -3.32 -15.28 -22.99
CA LYS A 212 -3.21 -13.86 -23.35
C LYS A 212 -3.17 -13.01 -22.09
N VAL A 213 -2.36 -11.96 -22.09
CA VAL A 213 -2.37 -10.92 -21.05
C VAL A 213 -2.68 -9.58 -21.69
N VAL A 214 -3.53 -8.79 -21.04
CA VAL A 214 -3.93 -7.44 -21.44
C VAL A 214 -3.56 -6.46 -20.32
N PRO A 215 -2.64 -5.52 -20.55
CA PRO A 215 -2.30 -4.47 -19.58
C PRO A 215 -3.48 -3.52 -19.40
N CYS A 216 -3.80 -3.20 -18.14
CA CYS A 216 -4.93 -2.33 -17.81
C CYS A 216 -4.52 -0.88 -17.50
N VAL A 217 -3.23 -0.64 -17.23
CA VAL A 217 -2.71 0.65 -16.78
C VAL A 217 -1.44 0.98 -17.55
N VAL A 218 -1.31 2.20 -18.05
CA VAL A 218 -0.04 2.69 -18.63
C VAL A 218 0.85 3.20 -17.48
N PRO A 219 2.01 2.58 -17.22
CA PRO A 219 2.93 3.05 -16.19
C PRO A 219 3.47 4.45 -16.53
N VAL A 220 3.96 5.15 -15.51
CA VAL A 220 4.64 6.44 -15.69
C VAL A 220 5.87 6.25 -16.58
N ASN A 221 6.03 7.13 -17.58
CA ASN A 221 7.12 7.12 -18.56
C ASN A 221 7.19 5.87 -19.46
N ALA A 222 6.07 5.17 -19.67
CA ALA A 222 5.95 4.07 -20.62
C ALA A 222 4.74 4.28 -21.57
N THR A 223 4.67 3.50 -22.65
CA THR A 223 3.49 3.42 -23.52
C THR A 223 2.79 2.07 -23.33
N MET A 224 1.49 2.01 -23.69
CA MET A 224 0.75 0.75 -23.62
C MET A 224 1.35 -0.33 -24.55
N GLU A 225 1.86 0.09 -25.71
CA GLU A 225 2.53 -0.78 -26.68
C GLU A 225 3.81 -1.40 -26.10
N GLN A 226 4.69 -0.59 -25.48
CA GLN A 226 5.90 -1.09 -24.83
C GLN A 226 5.59 -2.11 -23.73
N VAL A 227 4.56 -1.85 -22.92
CA VAL A 227 4.14 -2.77 -21.87
C VAL A 227 3.58 -4.06 -22.46
N GLN A 228 2.77 -3.97 -23.51
CA GLN A 228 2.23 -5.14 -24.20
C GLN A 228 3.35 -5.99 -24.82
N ASP A 229 4.31 -5.37 -25.51
CA ASP A 229 5.44 -6.08 -26.13
C ASP A 229 6.29 -6.83 -25.09
N GLU A 230 6.56 -6.19 -23.94
CA GLU A 230 7.27 -6.85 -22.83
C GLU A 230 6.48 -8.02 -22.24
N ILE A 231 5.17 -7.89 -22.13
CA ILE A 231 4.28 -8.94 -21.63
C ILE A 231 4.22 -10.11 -22.61
N ASP A 232 4.07 -9.83 -23.90
CA ASP A 232 3.98 -10.86 -24.95
C ASP A 232 5.29 -11.65 -25.05
N ALA A 233 6.44 -11.01 -24.82
CA ALA A 233 7.73 -11.68 -24.74
C ALA A 233 7.91 -12.60 -23.50
N LEU A 234 7.01 -12.54 -22.51
CA LEU A 234 7.04 -13.40 -21.32
C LEU A 234 6.17 -14.66 -21.43
N LEU A 235 5.22 -14.67 -22.35
CA LEU A 235 4.29 -15.78 -22.61
C LEU A 235 4.92 -16.82 -23.53
#